data_AF-A0ABC8V413-F1
#
_entry.id   AF-A0ABC8V413-F1
#
_cell.length_a   1.000
_cell.length_b   1.000
_cell.length_c   1.000
_cell.angle_alpha   90.00
_cell.angle_beta   90.00
_cell.angle_gamma   90.00
#
_symmetry.space_group_name_H-M   'P 1'
#
loop_
_entity.id
_entity.type
_entity.pdbx_description
1 polymer ?
#
loop_
_entity_poly.entity_id
_entity_poly.type
_entity_poly.pdbx_seq_one_letter_code
_entity_poly.pdbx_strand_id
1 'polypeptide(L)'
;MAEDEKSQLDPLRTYELRLLRCSIPSDHLDETPPPPSKLSNTSTASQLHSLIENLLQLIESGQYRHALSSEAGRTLFNFNSSHLPSLFDSADQFYNESVVKCVESFIYGDNCEENDNEKCYRAFLVMAIAVAALLSFTQCNITGPIEKFPLMPIIGLYLEEDDDCADWEEWEGWARKELMSVGSDLLGKFSSLQVLYKYNVLVNGLGDFA
;
A
#
# COMPACT_ATOMS: atom_id res chain seq x y z
N MET A 1 -8.15 -11.82 -31.87
CA MET A 1 -8.65 -11.59 -30.50
C MET A 1 -7.70 -12.10 -29.43
N ALA A 2 -7.02 -13.24 -29.60
CA ALA A 2 -6.08 -13.77 -28.58
C ALA A 2 -4.67 -13.11 -28.55
N GLU A 3 -4.32 -12.28 -29.53
CA GLU A 3 -2.99 -11.64 -29.59
C GLU A 3 -2.90 -10.33 -28.79
N ASP A 4 -4.03 -9.66 -28.55
CA ASP A 4 -4.09 -8.37 -27.84
C ASP A 4 -3.97 -8.54 -26.31
N GLU A 5 -4.59 -9.57 -25.74
CA GLU A 5 -4.45 -9.95 -24.32
C GLU A 5 -3.00 -10.32 -23.96
N LYS A 6 -2.29 -10.99 -24.88
CA LYS A 6 -0.93 -11.46 -24.64
C LYS A 6 0.09 -10.33 -24.59
N SER A 7 -0.16 -9.23 -25.28
CA SER A 7 0.71 -8.04 -25.28
C SER A 7 0.56 -7.19 -24.02
N GLN A 8 -0.56 -7.28 -23.31
CA GLN A 8 -0.89 -6.42 -22.15
C GLN A 8 -0.74 -7.11 -20.78
N LEU A 9 -0.55 -8.43 -20.75
CA LEU A 9 -0.11 -9.17 -19.55
C LEU A 9 1.40 -9.06 -19.30
N ASP A 10 2.17 -8.68 -20.32
CA ASP A 10 3.63 -8.54 -20.25
C ASP A 10 4.09 -7.42 -19.28
N PRO A 11 3.44 -6.22 -19.26
CA PRO A 11 3.76 -5.18 -18.30
C PRO A 11 3.38 -5.53 -16.86
N LEU A 12 2.19 -6.10 -16.63
CA LEU A 12 1.75 -6.51 -15.30
C LEU A 12 2.69 -7.57 -14.72
N ARG A 13 3.06 -8.57 -15.53
CA ARG A 13 4.03 -9.60 -15.14
C ARG A 13 5.39 -9.00 -14.80
N THR A 14 5.82 -7.98 -15.54
CA THR A 14 7.05 -7.25 -15.26
C THR A 14 6.98 -6.56 -13.89
N TYR A 15 5.84 -5.93 -13.55
CA TYR A 15 5.63 -5.31 -12.24
C TYR A 15 5.63 -6.31 -11.09
N GLU A 16 4.94 -7.44 -11.23
CA GLU A 16 4.96 -8.53 -10.25
C GLU A 16 6.38 -9.02 -9.97
N LEU A 17 7.16 -9.28 -11.02
CA LEU A 17 8.53 -9.78 -10.89
C LEU A 17 9.44 -8.74 -10.21
N ARG A 18 9.26 -7.45 -10.48
CA ARG A 18 9.99 -6.37 -9.80
C ARG A 18 9.66 -6.32 -8.31
N LEU A 19 8.37 -6.38 -7.96
CA LEU A 19 7.93 -6.39 -6.57
C LEU A 19 8.47 -7.61 -5.82
N LEU A 20 8.44 -8.80 -6.43
CA LEU A 20 8.98 -10.03 -5.86
C LEU A 20 10.48 -9.96 -5.59
N ARG A 21 11.25 -9.33 -6.50
CA ARG A 21 12.70 -9.16 -6.33
C ARG A 21 13.06 -8.32 -5.10
N CYS A 22 12.20 -7.40 -4.70
CA CYS A 22 12.42 -6.57 -3.50
C CYS A 22 12.45 -7.39 -2.20
N SER A 23 11.92 -8.62 -2.22
CA SER A 23 11.86 -9.54 -1.07
C SER A 23 13.00 -10.56 -1.05
N ILE A 24 13.87 -10.58 -2.06
CA ILE A 24 14.98 -11.53 -2.18
C ILE A 24 16.28 -10.78 -1.85
N PRO A 25 17.16 -11.33 -1.00
CA PRO A 25 18.49 -10.76 -0.79
C PRO A 25 19.21 -10.64 -2.14
N SER A 26 19.51 -9.42 -2.58
CA SER A 26 20.30 -9.23 -3.80
C SER A 26 21.76 -9.50 -3.49
N ASP A 27 22.25 -10.69 -3.82
CA ASP A 27 23.69 -11.00 -3.81
C ASP A 27 24.47 -10.24 -4.90
N HIS A 28 23.77 -9.53 -5.78
CA HIS A 28 24.37 -8.73 -6.85
C HIS A 28 24.14 -7.23 -6.60
N LEU A 29 25.20 -6.59 -6.14
CA LEU A 29 25.45 -5.17 -6.39
C LEU A 29 25.69 -5.02 -7.91
N ASP A 30 25.19 -3.93 -8.49
CA ASP A 30 25.49 -3.46 -9.87
C ASP A 30 24.62 -3.95 -11.04
N GLU A 31 23.31 -4.13 -10.88
CA GLU A 31 22.40 -3.94 -12.03
C GLU A 31 21.76 -2.56 -11.96
N THR A 32 22.17 -1.69 -12.90
CA THR A 32 21.55 -0.38 -13.09
C THR A 32 20.07 -0.61 -13.41
N PRO A 33 19.13 0.09 -12.73
CA PRO A 33 17.71 -0.10 -13.03
C PRO A 33 17.47 0.14 -14.52
N PRO A 34 16.73 -0.76 -15.20
CA PRO A 34 16.43 -0.57 -16.62
C PRO A 34 15.74 0.78 -16.81
N PRO A 35 16.07 1.53 -17.87
CA PRO A 35 15.49 2.84 -18.10
C PRO A 35 13.96 2.71 -18.16
N PRO A 36 13.21 3.67 -17.59
CA PRO A 36 11.75 3.62 -17.62
C PRO A 36 11.29 3.52 -19.08
N SER A 37 10.55 2.45 -19.39
CA SER A 37 9.95 2.24 -20.69
C SER A 37 9.02 3.42 -20.96
N LYS A 38 9.37 4.27 -21.94
CA LYS A 38 8.56 5.41 -22.36
C LYS A 38 7.31 4.90 -23.08
N LEU A 39 6.28 4.53 -22.33
CA LEU A 39 4.97 4.22 -22.87
C LEU A 39 4.32 5.55 -23.29
N SER A 40 4.13 5.74 -24.60
CA SER A 40 3.48 6.92 -25.15
C SER A 40 1.96 6.73 -25.17
N ASN A 41 1.26 7.76 -24.69
CA ASN A 41 -0.08 8.24 -25.09
C ASN A 41 -1.29 8.02 -24.16
N THR A 42 -1.78 9.16 -23.68
CA THR A 42 -3.17 9.59 -23.38
C THR A 42 -4.24 8.53 -23.10
N SER A 43 -4.40 8.15 -21.83
CA SER A 43 -5.65 7.64 -21.21
C SER A 43 -5.42 7.42 -19.70
N THR A 44 -6.46 7.22 -18.90
CA THR A 44 -6.39 6.83 -17.46
C THR A 44 -5.43 5.66 -17.20
N ALA A 45 -5.30 4.74 -18.16
CA ALA A 45 -4.32 3.66 -18.14
C ALA A 45 -2.87 4.19 -17.99
N SER A 46 -2.52 5.27 -18.69
CA SER A 46 -1.19 5.90 -18.59
C SER A 46 -0.91 6.47 -17.19
N GLN A 47 -1.95 6.87 -16.46
CA GLN A 47 -1.82 7.35 -15.09
C GLN A 47 -1.58 6.19 -14.12
N LEU A 48 -2.34 5.09 -14.21
CA LEU A 48 -2.12 3.91 -13.37
C LEU A 48 -0.73 3.32 -13.55
N HIS A 49 -0.26 3.19 -14.79
CA HIS A 49 1.11 2.75 -15.06
C HIS A 49 2.15 3.67 -14.42
N SER A 50 1.98 5.00 -14.52
CA SER A 50 2.89 5.96 -13.87
C SER A 50 2.89 5.83 -12.35
N LEU A 51 1.73 5.60 -11.73
CA LEU A 51 1.62 5.38 -10.28
C LEU A 51 2.33 4.10 -9.86
N ILE A 52 2.16 3.01 -10.62
CA ILE A 52 2.84 1.73 -10.37
C ILE A 52 4.35 1.87 -10.48
N GLU A 53 4.84 2.51 -11.55
CA GLU A 53 6.27 2.73 -11.78
C GLU A 53 6.92 3.53 -10.64
N ASN A 54 6.28 4.63 -10.24
CA ASN A 54 6.77 5.45 -9.14
C ASN A 54 6.79 4.68 -7.82
N LEU A 55 5.73 3.93 -7.53
CA LEU A 55 5.63 3.14 -6.32
C LEU A 55 6.71 2.04 -6.26
N LEU A 56 6.93 1.32 -7.37
CA LEU A 56 7.97 0.30 -7.45
C LEU A 56 9.37 0.89 -7.27
N GLN A 57 9.67 2.05 -7.87
CA GLN A 57 10.96 2.71 -7.68
C GLN A 57 11.23 3.08 -6.22
N LEU A 58 10.21 3.54 -5.49
CA LEU A 58 10.32 3.83 -4.06
C LEU A 58 10.55 2.56 -3.24
N ILE A 59 9.87 1.45 -3.56
CA ILE A 59 10.06 0.17 -2.89
C ILE A 59 11.46 -0.40 -3.17
N GLU A 60 11.90 -0.41 -4.43
CA GLU A 60 13.21 -0.92 -4.86
C GLU A 60 14.38 -0.14 -4.24
N SER A 61 14.19 1.16 -3.99
CA SER A 61 15.19 2.01 -3.32
C SER A 61 15.14 1.94 -1.78
N GLY A 62 14.27 1.11 -1.21
CA GLY A 62 14.12 0.97 0.24
C GLY A 62 13.40 2.15 0.91
N GLN A 63 12.76 3.03 0.13
CA GLN A 63 12.01 4.20 0.60
C GLN A 63 10.54 3.84 0.89
N TYR A 64 10.31 2.82 1.72
CA TYR A 64 8.96 2.27 1.96
C TYR A 64 8.00 3.29 2.57
N ARG A 65 8.48 4.19 3.42
CA ARG A 65 7.67 5.27 3.99
C ARG A 65 7.15 6.21 2.92
N HIS A 66 8.03 6.65 2.02
CA HIS A 66 7.66 7.51 0.90
C HIS A 66 6.70 6.79 -0.07
N ALA A 67 6.88 5.48 -0.27
CA ALA A 67 5.95 4.65 -1.03
C ALA A 67 4.53 4.68 -0.43
N LEU A 68 4.40 4.60 0.91
CA LEU A 68 3.09 4.65 1.59
C LEU A 68 2.43 6.03 1.52
N SER A 69 3.20 7.12 1.53
CA SER A 69 2.68 8.50 1.42
C SER A 69 2.59 9.02 -0.02
N SER A 70 2.93 8.19 -1.00
CA SER A 70 2.97 8.55 -2.43
C SER A 70 1.58 8.88 -2.98
N GLU A 71 1.57 9.42 -4.21
CA GLU A 71 0.32 9.65 -4.95
C GLU A 71 -0.50 8.36 -5.12
N ALA A 72 0.15 7.20 -5.24
CA ALA A 72 -0.52 5.90 -5.31
C ALA A 72 -1.29 5.61 -4.00
N GLY A 73 -0.65 5.84 -2.86
CA GLY A 73 -1.30 5.76 -1.54
C GLY A 73 -2.47 6.74 -1.41
N ARG A 74 -2.26 7.99 -1.79
CA ARG A 74 -3.32 9.04 -1.75
C ARG A 74 -4.50 8.72 -2.65
N THR A 75 -4.24 8.13 -3.81
CA THR A 75 -5.29 7.76 -4.77
C THR A 75 -6.14 6.61 -4.24
N LEU A 76 -5.51 5.59 -3.64
CA LEU A 76 -6.23 4.48 -3.00
C LEU A 76 -7.08 4.98 -1.82
N PHE A 77 -6.47 5.83 -1.00
CA PHE A 77 -7.08 6.39 0.20
C PHE A 77 -7.60 7.80 -0.05
N ASN A 78 -8.29 8.03 -1.18
CA ASN A 78 -8.83 9.34 -1.56
C ASN A 78 -10.00 9.75 -0.64
N PHE A 79 -9.70 9.84 0.63
CA PHE A 79 -10.53 10.43 1.62
C PHE A 79 -10.45 11.94 1.38
N ASN A 80 -11.54 12.55 0.94
CA ASN A 80 -11.58 14.01 0.79
C ASN A 80 -11.13 14.66 2.11
N SER A 81 -9.97 15.35 2.04
CA SER A 81 -9.16 15.85 3.16
C SER A 81 -9.93 16.70 4.19
N SER A 82 -11.13 17.18 3.87
CA SER A 82 -11.89 18.09 4.72
C SER A 82 -12.70 17.44 5.86
N HIS A 83 -12.78 16.11 5.97
CA HIS A 83 -13.66 15.46 6.98
C HIS A 83 -13.09 14.24 7.73
N LEU A 84 -11.81 13.91 7.55
CA LEU A 84 -11.27 12.62 7.99
C LEU A 84 -11.13 12.39 9.50
N PRO A 85 -10.56 13.32 10.29
CA PRO A 85 -10.34 13.04 11.71
C PRO A 85 -11.65 13.00 12.51
N SER A 86 -12.70 13.69 12.05
CA SER A 86 -14.01 13.74 12.72
C SER A 86 -14.99 12.65 12.25
N LEU A 87 -14.61 11.78 11.31
CA LEU A 87 -15.52 10.78 10.74
C LEU A 87 -15.47 9.43 11.46
N PHE A 88 -14.39 9.13 12.19
CA PHE A 88 -14.15 7.81 12.74
C PHE A 88 -14.09 7.87 14.27
N ASP A 89 -14.99 7.13 14.90
CA ASP A 89 -15.09 7.07 16.36
C ASP A 89 -14.04 6.11 16.97
N SER A 90 -13.37 5.28 16.14
CA SER A 90 -12.34 4.33 16.59
C SER A 90 -11.43 3.81 15.46
N ALA A 91 -10.28 3.24 15.84
CA ALA A 91 -9.38 2.53 14.93
C ALA A 91 -10.05 1.34 14.23
N ASP A 92 -10.94 0.64 14.94
CA ASP A 92 -11.70 -0.50 14.41
C ASP A 92 -12.56 -0.11 13.21
N GLN A 93 -13.39 0.93 13.37
CA GLN A 93 -14.23 1.46 12.30
C GLN A 93 -13.40 1.97 11.12
N PHE A 94 -12.25 2.61 11.39
CA PHE A 94 -11.38 3.08 10.33
C PHE A 94 -10.81 1.92 9.49
N TYR A 95 -10.15 0.95 10.12
CA TYR A 95 -9.47 -0.11 9.38
C TYR A 95 -10.43 -1.19 8.85
N ASN A 96 -11.43 -1.60 9.62
CA ASN A 96 -12.30 -2.73 9.23
C ASN A 96 -13.48 -2.31 8.35
N GLU A 97 -13.89 -1.04 8.37
CA GLU A 97 -14.96 -0.57 7.49
C GLU A 97 -14.43 0.35 6.40
N SER A 98 -13.65 1.36 6.77
CA SER A 98 -13.38 2.48 5.86
C SER A 98 -12.27 2.15 4.87
N VAL A 99 -11.16 1.57 5.36
CA VAL A 99 -10.08 1.08 4.50
C VAL A 99 -10.59 0.00 3.55
N VAL A 100 -11.42 -0.93 4.02
CA VAL A 100 -12.02 -1.97 3.18
C VAL A 100 -12.87 -1.36 2.06
N LYS A 101 -13.79 -0.43 2.41
CA LYS A 101 -14.61 0.29 1.41
C LYS A 101 -13.77 1.09 0.41
N CYS A 102 -12.66 1.68 0.84
CA CYS A 102 -11.74 2.37 -0.06
C CYS A 102 -11.09 1.41 -1.06
N VAL A 103 -10.64 0.24 -0.61
CA VAL A 103 -10.07 -0.80 -1.49
C VAL A 103 -11.12 -1.29 -2.48
N GLU A 104 -12.33 -1.63 -2.00
CA GLU A 104 -13.43 -2.08 -2.86
C GLU A 104 -13.82 -1.01 -3.89
N SER A 105 -14.03 0.24 -3.46
CA SER A 105 -14.38 1.34 -4.35
C SER A 105 -13.26 1.65 -5.34
N PHE A 106 -11.99 1.55 -4.91
CA PHE A 106 -10.85 1.73 -5.79
C PHE A 106 -10.79 0.63 -6.85
N ILE A 107 -10.99 -0.64 -6.50
CA ILE A 107 -10.90 -1.76 -7.46
C ILE A 107 -12.14 -1.82 -8.36
N TYR A 108 -13.34 -1.66 -7.80
CA TYR A 108 -14.63 -1.94 -8.45
C TYR A 108 -15.46 -0.71 -8.80
N GLY A 109 -14.99 0.51 -8.53
CA GLY A 109 -15.81 1.72 -8.73
C GLY A 109 -16.36 1.88 -10.16
N ASP A 110 -17.47 2.60 -10.29
CA ASP A 110 -18.38 2.72 -11.46
C ASP A 110 -17.72 2.86 -12.85
N ASN A 111 -16.46 3.29 -12.94
CA ASN A 111 -15.74 3.44 -14.20
C ASN A 111 -15.01 2.15 -14.67
N CYS A 112 -15.03 1.07 -13.89
CA CYS A 112 -14.14 -0.08 -14.07
C CYS A 112 -14.86 -1.38 -14.44
N GLU A 113 -16.19 -1.40 -14.41
CA GLU A 113 -16.97 -2.64 -14.50
C GLU A 113 -16.64 -3.47 -15.75
N GLU A 114 -16.28 -2.83 -16.86
CA GLU A 114 -16.04 -3.46 -18.16
C GLU A 114 -14.55 -3.71 -18.52
N ASN A 115 -13.58 -3.27 -17.69
CA ASN A 115 -12.14 -3.38 -18.02
C ASN A 115 -11.36 -4.21 -16.98
N ASP A 116 -11.34 -5.53 -17.16
CA ASP A 116 -10.65 -6.46 -16.25
C ASP A 116 -9.14 -6.18 -16.15
N ASN A 117 -8.50 -5.68 -17.21
CA ASN A 117 -7.08 -5.32 -17.17
C ASN A 117 -6.83 -4.15 -16.21
N GLU A 118 -7.69 -3.14 -16.23
CA GLU A 118 -7.59 -2.01 -15.31
C GLU A 118 -7.77 -2.46 -13.85
N LYS A 119 -8.72 -3.37 -13.59
CA LYS A 119 -8.90 -3.97 -12.26
C LYS A 119 -7.63 -4.69 -11.81
N CYS A 120 -6.96 -5.45 -12.68
CA CYS A 120 -5.69 -6.10 -12.36
C CYS A 120 -4.58 -5.10 -11.99
N TYR A 121 -4.45 -3.99 -12.71
CA TYR A 121 -3.47 -2.94 -12.36
C TYR A 121 -3.80 -2.24 -11.04
N ARG A 122 -5.08 -2.02 -10.74
CA ARG A 122 -5.53 -1.44 -9.46
C ARG A 122 -5.29 -2.42 -8.30
N ALA A 123 -5.64 -3.69 -8.47
CA ALA A 123 -5.36 -4.74 -7.51
C ALA A 123 -3.84 -4.88 -7.25
N PHE A 124 -3.04 -4.82 -8.31
CA PHE A 124 -1.58 -4.80 -8.18
C PHE A 124 -1.08 -3.60 -7.37
N LEU A 125 -1.62 -2.40 -7.61
CA LEU A 125 -1.25 -1.20 -6.87
C LEU A 125 -1.59 -1.32 -5.37
N VAL A 126 -2.76 -1.88 -5.03
CA VAL A 126 -3.13 -2.22 -3.64
C VAL A 126 -2.14 -3.20 -3.03
N MET A 127 -1.77 -4.26 -3.76
CA MET A 127 -0.79 -5.25 -3.33
C MET A 127 0.59 -4.64 -3.09
N ALA A 128 1.07 -3.78 -3.99
CA ALA A 128 2.36 -3.10 -3.85
C ALA A 128 2.38 -2.15 -2.65
N ILE A 129 1.27 -1.45 -2.35
CA ILE A 129 1.13 -0.63 -1.13
C ILE A 129 1.16 -1.52 0.12
N ALA A 130 0.49 -2.68 0.09
CA ALA A 130 0.54 -3.63 1.18
C ALA A 130 1.97 -4.13 1.43
N VAL A 131 2.69 -4.54 0.38
CA VAL A 131 4.09 -4.96 0.46
C VAL A 131 4.97 -3.83 1.02
N ALA A 132 4.78 -2.58 0.58
CA ALA A 132 5.49 -1.43 1.14
C ALA A 132 5.21 -1.28 2.65
N ALA A 133 3.98 -1.54 3.11
CA ALA A 133 3.64 -1.50 4.53
C ALA A 133 4.39 -2.59 5.33
N LEU A 134 4.40 -3.82 4.82
CA LEU A 134 5.13 -4.94 5.44
C LEU A 134 6.64 -4.68 5.49
N LEU A 135 7.22 -4.18 4.40
CA LEU A 135 8.65 -3.85 4.32
C LEU A 135 9.00 -2.67 5.23
N SER A 136 8.14 -1.66 5.31
CA SER A 136 8.29 -0.55 6.26
C SER A 136 8.27 -1.03 7.71
N PHE A 137 7.33 -1.92 8.06
CA PHE A 137 7.26 -2.52 9.40
C PHE A 137 8.54 -3.33 9.70
N THR A 138 8.99 -4.14 8.75
CA THR A 138 10.21 -4.95 8.85
C THR A 138 11.44 -4.05 9.04
N GLN A 139 11.55 -2.97 8.27
CA GLN A 139 12.64 -2.00 8.38
C GLN A 139 12.67 -1.34 9.75
N CYS A 140 11.52 -0.92 10.27
CA CYS A 140 11.42 -0.25 11.57
C CYS A 140 11.73 -1.18 12.75
N ASN A 141 11.42 -2.47 12.63
CA ASN A 141 11.44 -3.39 13.78
C ASN A 141 12.54 -4.45 13.75
N ILE A 142 13.08 -4.79 12.57
CA ILE A 142 14.01 -5.91 12.40
C ILE A 142 15.36 -5.44 11.88
N THR A 143 15.41 -4.70 10.78
CA THR A 143 16.67 -4.40 10.08
C THR A 143 17.28 -3.04 10.41
N GLY A 144 16.48 -2.04 10.78
CA GLY A 144 16.92 -0.66 11.02
C GLY A 144 17.38 0.07 9.73
N PRO A 145 17.62 1.40 9.77
CA PRO A 145 17.54 2.32 10.91
C PRO A 145 16.11 2.79 11.18
N ILE A 146 15.83 3.10 12.46
CA ILE A 146 14.53 3.61 12.92
C ILE A 146 14.41 5.07 12.46
N GLU A 147 14.00 5.31 11.21
CA GLU A 147 13.23 6.52 10.99
C GLU A 147 12.03 6.41 11.92
N LYS A 148 11.92 7.35 12.87
CA LYS A 148 10.78 7.41 13.77
C LYS A 148 9.54 7.58 12.89
N PHE A 149 8.82 6.48 12.70
CA PHE A 149 7.47 6.56 12.20
C PHE A 149 6.70 7.42 13.20
N PRO A 150 6.01 8.48 12.78
CA PRO A 150 5.01 9.05 13.66
C PRO A 150 4.07 7.91 14.05
N LEU A 151 3.63 7.85 15.31
CA LEU A 151 2.63 6.88 15.81
C LEU A 151 1.29 7.00 15.08
N MET A 152 1.21 7.90 14.12
CA MET A 152 0.05 8.33 13.41
C MET A 152 -0.44 7.25 12.44
N PRO A 153 -1.76 7.01 12.38
CA PRO A 153 -2.37 6.15 11.39
C PRO A 153 -2.08 6.67 9.98
N ILE A 154 -2.33 5.81 8.99
CA ILE A 154 -2.18 6.13 7.55
C ILE A 154 -2.77 7.49 7.19
N ILE A 155 -3.89 7.84 7.83
CA ILE A 155 -4.60 9.11 7.73
C ILE A 155 -3.66 10.31 7.91
N GLY A 156 -2.75 10.24 8.87
CA GLY A 156 -1.82 11.31 9.18
C GLY A 156 -0.66 11.44 8.21
N LEU A 157 -0.38 10.42 7.39
CA LEU A 157 0.53 10.59 6.25
C LEU A 157 -0.05 11.55 5.19
N TYR A 158 -1.34 11.88 5.29
CA TYR A 158 -2.08 12.72 4.35
C TYR A 158 -2.66 14.00 4.99
N LEU A 159 -2.54 14.15 6.31
CA LEU A 159 -2.92 15.39 7.00
C LEU A 159 -1.68 16.29 7.06
N GLU A 160 -1.83 17.54 6.66
CA GLU A 160 -0.74 18.54 6.67
C GLU A 160 -0.53 19.17 8.05
N GLU A 161 -1.40 18.88 9.02
CA GLU A 161 -1.36 19.49 10.36
C GLU A 161 -0.64 18.57 11.36
N ASP A 162 0.40 19.12 11.99
CA ASP A 162 1.03 18.62 13.23
C ASP A 162 -0.01 18.66 14.36
N ASP A 163 -1.01 17.78 14.30
CA ASP A 163 -1.96 17.59 15.38
C ASP A 163 -1.36 16.60 16.39
N ASP A 164 -0.56 17.13 17.30
CA ASP A 164 -0.09 16.49 18.54
C ASP A 164 -1.26 16.05 19.47
N CYS A 165 -2.51 16.15 19.01
CA CYS A 165 -3.72 16.07 19.83
C CYS A 165 -4.54 14.78 19.69
N ALA A 166 -4.11 13.81 18.89
CA ALA A 166 -4.80 12.53 18.73
C ALA A 166 -4.11 11.40 19.52
N ASP A 167 -4.91 10.63 20.27
CA ASP A 167 -4.49 9.48 21.11
C ASP A 167 -4.05 8.27 20.25
N TRP A 168 -2.96 8.46 19.49
CA TRP A 168 -2.40 7.42 18.62
C TRP A 168 -1.87 6.21 19.38
N GLU A 169 -1.60 6.36 20.68
CA GLU A 169 -1.28 5.25 21.58
C GLU A 169 -2.44 4.25 21.72
N GLU A 170 -3.70 4.74 21.71
CA GLU A 170 -4.88 3.88 21.76
C GLU A 170 -5.00 3.04 20.48
N TRP A 171 -4.75 3.65 19.32
CA TRP A 171 -4.78 2.97 18.02
C TRP A 171 -3.69 1.91 17.91
N GLU A 172 -2.50 2.18 18.45
CA GLU A 172 -1.41 1.20 18.55
C GLU A 172 -1.76 0.06 19.52
N GLY A 173 -2.41 0.38 20.65
CA GLY A 173 -2.92 -0.62 21.60
C GLY A 173 -4.00 -1.52 21.00
N TRP A 174 -4.91 -0.93 20.22
CA TRP A 174 -5.92 -1.64 19.45
C TRP A 174 -5.28 -2.57 18.40
N ALA A 175 -4.34 -2.06 17.59
CA ALA A 175 -3.69 -2.86 16.55
C ALA A 175 -2.95 -4.07 17.15
N ARG A 176 -2.32 -3.90 18.32
CA ARG A 176 -1.72 -5.01 19.07
C ARG A 176 -2.77 -6.04 19.47
N LYS A 177 -3.90 -5.60 20.02
CA LYS A 177 -4.99 -6.49 20.45
C LYS A 177 -5.53 -7.28 19.26
N GLU A 178 -5.74 -6.64 18.12
CA GLU A 178 -6.23 -7.32 16.92
C GLU A 178 -5.24 -8.31 16.32
N LEU A 179 -3.95 -7.98 16.30
CA LEU A 179 -2.93 -8.95 15.86
C LEU A 179 -2.85 -10.17 16.79
N MET A 180 -3.17 -10.00 18.08
CA MET A 180 -3.21 -11.09 19.06
C MET A 180 -4.56 -11.83 19.11
N SER A 181 -5.64 -11.24 18.59
CA SER A 181 -7.00 -11.78 18.72
C SER A 181 -7.19 -13.10 17.96
N VAL A 182 -6.40 -13.33 16.91
CA VAL A 182 -6.37 -14.57 16.11
C VAL A 182 -5.59 -15.72 16.77
N GLY A 183 -5.30 -15.63 18.07
CA GLY A 183 -4.60 -16.66 18.84
C GLY A 183 -3.08 -16.67 18.66
N SER A 184 -2.53 -15.57 18.14
CA SER A 184 -1.09 -15.39 17.94
C SER A 184 -0.48 -14.58 19.08
N ASP A 185 0.58 -15.07 19.70
CA ASP A 185 1.34 -14.30 20.68
C ASP A 185 2.32 -13.37 19.97
N LEU A 186 2.19 -12.05 20.20
CA LEU A 186 3.14 -11.07 19.70
C LEU A 186 4.36 -11.01 20.65
N LEU A 187 5.41 -11.76 20.33
CA LEU A 187 6.64 -11.79 21.12
C LEU A 187 7.64 -10.73 20.63
N GLY A 188 7.74 -9.62 21.35
CA GLY A 188 8.73 -8.57 21.07
C GLY A 188 8.23 -7.16 21.41
N LYS A 189 9.14 -6.19 21.39
CA LYS A 189 8.78 -4.76 21.48
C LYS A 189 8.70 -4.19 20.08
N PHE A 190 7.55 -4.35 19.45
CA PHE A 190 7.27 -3.80 18.13
C PHE A 190 6.62 -2.42 18.24
N SER A 191 6.97 -1.54 17.32
CA SER A 191 6.34 -0.23 17.11
C SER A 191 5.68 -0.16 15.74
N SER A 192 4.67 0.69 15.62
CA SER A 192 3.92 0.93 14.39
C SER A 192 3.16 -0.32 13.91
N LEU A 193 2.56 -1.05 14.86
CA LEU A 193 1.74 -2.24 14.60
C LEU A 193 0.56 -1.94 13.69
N GLN A 194 0.07 -0.69 13.69
CA GLN A 194 -0.91 -0.19 12.73
C GLN A 194 -0.48 -0.39 11.26
N VAL A 195 0.81 -0.28 10.94
CA VAL A 195 1.33 -0.47 9.57
C VAL A 195 1.28 -1.95 9.18
N LEU A 196 1.51 -2.86 10.14
CA LEU A 196 1.36 -4.29 9.91
C LEU A 196 -0.12 -4.68 9.78
N TYR A 197 -0.99 -4.09 10.59
CA TYR A 197 -2.43 -4.31 10.48
C TYR A 197 -2.97 -3.81 9.13
N LYS A 198 -2.49 -2.66 8.64
CA LYS A 198 -2.78 -2.17 7.28
C LYS A 198 -2.46 -3.22 6.23
N TYR A 199 -1.26 -3.80 6.27
CA TYR A 199 -0.89 -4.87 5.34
C TYR A 199 -1.93 -6.00 5.36
N ASN A 200 -2.33 -6.44 6.56
CA ASN A 200 -3.32 -7.49 6.73
C ASN A 200 -4.68 -7.11 6.09
N VAL A 201 -5.21 -5.93 6.40
CA VAL A 201 -6.49 -5.46 5.82
C VAL A 201 -6.40 -5.34 4.29
N LEU A 202 -5.32 -4.77 3.76
CA LEU A 202 -5.15 -4.61 2.32
C LEU A 202 -5.06 -5.96 1.59
N VAL A 203 -4.36 -6.93 2.17
CA VAL A 203 -4.27 -8.29 1.60
C VAL A 203 -5.60 -9.02 1.69
N ASN A 204 -6.33 -8.89 2.81
CA ASN A 204 -7.64 -9.52 2.95
C ASN A 204 -8.68 -8.91 2.02
N GLY A 205 -8.62 -7.59 1.79
CA GLY A 205 -9.45 -6.90 0.80
C GLY A 205 -9.18 -7.30 -0.65
N LEU A 206 -8.05 -7.98 -0.92
CA LEU A 206 -7.74 -8.61 -2.21
C LEU A 206 -8.17 -10.08 -2.28
N GLY A 207 -8.65 -10.68 -1.18
CA GLY A 207 -8.99 -12.11 -1.10
C GLY A 207 -10.09 -12.54 -2.07
N ASP A 208 -10.94 -11.62 -2.52
CA ASP A 208 -11.98 -11.88 -3.52
C ASP A 208 -11.44 -11.94 -4.97
N PHE A 209 -10.14 -11.77 -5.18
CA PHE A 209 -9.46 -11.77 -6.49
C PHE A 209 -8.71 -13.08 -6.83
N ALA A 210 -8.56 -14.01 -5.86
CA ALA A 210 -7.73 -15.21 -5.96
C ALA A 210 -8.50 -16.51 -6.26
#